data_AF-A0A2S7QY48-F1
#
_entry.id   AF-A0A2S7QY48-F1
#
_cell.length_a   1.000
_cell.length_b   1.000
_cell.length_c   1.000
_cell.angle_alpha   90.00
_cell.angle_beta   90.00
_cell.angle_gamma   90.00
#
_symmetry.space_group_name_H-M   'P 1'
#
loop_
_entity.id
_entity.type
_entity.pdbx_description
1 polymer ?
#
loop_
_entity_poly.entity_id
_entity_poly.type
_entity_poly.pdbx_seq_one_letter_code
_entity_poly.pdbx_strand_id
1 'polypeptide(L)'
;MLLNGSLLLSFASLVLSAAVPSKLEARAGPYQTRIYESGSTFLEEDNGWWQLIDATGDGRPDLFYIKNRNTGTGYVEVHIASSTSNYQTRILEVPTTFVSEDNGTWRAIKSANSVLPDLVYIKTRNTPSGNVEVHIASGASTYKTRTLEVVTTFGNEDDGQWNVYDYDGDGKPDLVFIKTSNTGTATDELFVASGASNYQTRLISTGTTFAVEDNGFWQLGAYSSTRDLIYIKDRNTGTGTVEVHVASAASGYKSRLLDVGSTFGQETNGPWSLVDWNKDGVLDLVYIKIKNTGTGTVEVHVATGKS
;
A
#
# COMPACT_ATOMS: atom_id res chain seq x y z
N MET A 1 57.34 -72.51 -32.41
CA MET A 1 58.35 -71.47 -32.74
C MET A 1 57.59 -70.21 -33.12
N LEU A 2 58.06 -69.07 -32.62
CA LEU A 2 57.37 -67.77 -32.47
C LEU A 2 56.82 -67.15 -33.78
N LEU A 3 55.70 -66.40 -33.64
CA LEU A 3 55.43 -64.98 -33.99
C LEU A 3 53.91 -64.81 -34.21
N ASN A 4 53.18 -64.09 -33.35
CA ASN A 4 53.00 -62.63 -33.21
C ASN A 4 51.86 -62.05 -34.05
N GLY A 5 50.94 -61.36 -33.35
CA GLY A 5 50.04 -60.38 -33.95
C GLY A 5 48.69 -60.27 -33.24
N SER A 6 48.57 -59.43 -32.21
CA SER A 6 47.30 -58.74 -31.97
C SER A 6 47.49 -57.42 -31.23
N LEU A 7 46.68 -56.46 -31.68
CA LEU A 7 46.72 -55.03 -31.53
C LEU A 7 46.10 -54.61 -30.18
N LEU A 8 46.75 -53.74 -29.39
CA LEU A 8 46.10 -53.07 -28.26
C LEU A 8 45.90 -51.58 -28.57
N LEU A 9 44.63 -51.16 -28.66
CA LEU A 9 44.21 -49.77 -28.75
C LEU A 9 44.47 -49.05 -27.42
N SER A 10 45.07 -47.86 -27.51
CA SER A 10 45.18 -46.88 -26.44
C SER A 10 43.89 -46.07 -26.33
N PHE A 11 43.26 -46.06 -25.16
CA PHE A 11 42.21 -45.09 -24.81
C PHE A 11 42.79 -44.07 -23.84
N ALA A 12 42.98 -42.83 -24.31
CA ALA A 12 43.26 -41.69 -23.47
C ALA A 12 41.97 -41.27 -22.73
N SER A 13 41.98 -41.29 -21.39
CA SER A 13 40.88 -40.79 -20.57
C SER A 13 41.00 -39.28 -20.44
N LEU A 14 40.09 -38.55 -21.09
CA LEU A 14 39.96 -37.11 -20.95
C LEU A 14 39.11 -36.83 -19.70
N VAL A 15 39.73 -36.39 -18.61
CA VAL A 15 38.99 -35.94 -17.42
C VAL A 15 38.44 -34.54 -17.72
N LEU A 16 37.16 -34.47 -18.05
CA LEU A 16 36.41 -33.21 -18.15
C LEU A 16 36.07 -32.77 -16.72
N SER A 17 36.85 -31.84 -16.16
CA SER A 17 36.47 -31.15 -14.92
C SER A 17 35.30 -30.22 -15.23
N ALA A 18 34.09 -30.62 -14.84
CA ALA A 18 32.96 -29.70 -14.81
C ALA A 18 33.16 -28.72 -13.66
N ALA A 19 33.45 -27.47 -13.99
CA ALA A 19 33.45 -26.39 -13.00
C ALA A 19 32.04 -26.28 -12.41
N VAL A 20 31.91 -26.56 -11.11
CA VAL A 20 30.73 -26.22 -10.33
C VAL A 20 30.64 -24.69 -10.32
N PRO A 21 29.56 -24.05 -10.82
CA PRO A 21 29.40 -22.62 -10.64
C PRO A 21 29.23 -22.36 -9.14
N SER A 22 30.28 -21.82 -8.53
CA SER A 22 30.25 -21.32 -7.16
C SER A 22 29.72 -19.89 -7.19
N LYS A 23 28.43 -19.76 -6.87
CA LYS A 23 27.84 -18.58 -6.25
C LYS A 23 26.47 -19.02 -5.72
N LEU A 24 26.44 -19.42 -4.46
CA LEU A 24 25.22 -19.27 -3.67
C LEU A 24 25.07 -17.75 -3.53
N GLU A 25 24.41 -17.09 -4.49
CA GLU A 25 24.04 -15.69 -4.31
C GLU A 25 23.17 -15.66 -3.06
N ALA A 26 23.65 -14.99 -2.01
CA ALA A 26 22.83 -14.75 -0.83
C ALA A 26 21.56 -14.07 -1.33
N ARG A 27 20.41 -14.71 -1.15
CA ARG A 27 19.11 -14.14 -1.50
C ARG A 27 19.04 -12.77 -0.84
N ALA A 28 18.84 -11.72 -1.64
CA ALA A 28 18.76 -10.36 -1.12
C ALA A 28 17.62 -10.29 -0.09
N GLY A 29 17.75 -9.45 0.95
CA GLY A 29 16.67 -9.26 1.92
C GLY A 29 15.38 -8.73 1.26
N PRO A 30 14.25 -8.67 2.00
CA PRO A 30 13.03 -8.09 1.47
C PRO A 30 13.26 -6.65 1.01
N TYR A 31 12.53 -6.23 -0.03
CA TYR A 31 12.55 -4.89 -0.63
C TYR A 31 13.89 -4.43 -1.21
N GLN A 32 14.84 -5.35 -1.42
CA GLN A 32 16.13 -5.03 -2.05
C GLN A 32 16.13 -5.14 -3.58
N THR A 33 15.13 -5.81 -4.15
CA THR A 33 15.04 -6.07 -5.59
C THR A 33 13.84 -5.34 -6.18
N ARG A 34 14.09 -4.39 -7.09
CA ARG A 34 13.03 -3.77 -7.91
C ARG A 34 12.52 -4.78 -8.93
N ILE A 35 11.20 -4.95 -8.99
CA ILE A 35 10.53 -5.88 -9.89
C ILE A 35 9.64 -5.19 -10.91
N TYR A 36 9.37 -3.89 -10.73
CA TYR A 36 8.60 -3.09 -11.67
C TYR A 36 8.94 -1.60 -11.55
N GLU A 37 8.97 -0.91 -12.69
CA GLU A 37 9.08 0.53 -12.80
C GLU A 37 8.49 0.96 -14.16
N SER A 38 7.45 1.80 -14.14
CA SER A 38 6.86 2.34 -15.36
C SER A 38 6.07 3.62 -15.11
N GLY A 39 6.13 4.55 -16.06
CA GLY A 39 5.18 5.67 -16.13
C GLY A 39 3.78 5.18 -16.47
N SER A 40 2.76 5.99 -16.23
CA SER A 40 1.36 5.68 -16.52
C SER A 40 0.76 6.65 -17.54
N THR A 41 -0.53 6.47 -17.83
CA THR A 41 -1.35 7.39 -18.63
C THR A 41 -1.73 8.69 -17.88
N PHE A 42 -1.30 8.89 -16.63
CA PHE A 42 -1.56 10.11 -15.88
C PHE A 42 -0.39 11.08 -15.97
N LEU A 43 -0.65 12.33 -16.30
CA LEU A 43 0.35 13.39 -16.11
C LEU A 43 0.63 13.57 -14.62
N GLU A 44 1.81 14.10 -14.29
CA GLU A 44 2.13 14.49 -12.91
C GLU A 44 1.05 15.42 -12.33
N GLU A 45 0.42 15.02 -11.23
CA GLU A 45 -0.53 15.86 -10.50
C GLU A 45 -0.69 15.46 -9.03
N ASP A 46 -0.93 16.46 -8.18
CA ASP A 46 -1.13 16.34 -6.73
C ASP A 46 -2.51 16.92 -6.34
N ASN A 47 -3.55 16.58 -7.11
CA ASN A 47 -4.92 17.06 -6.89
C ASN A 47 -5.79 16.04 -6.14
N GLY A 48 -5.19 14.99 -5.60
CA GLY A 48 -5.89 14.06 -4.73
C GLY A 48 -5.09 12.83 -4.34
N TRP A 49 -5.77 11.69 -4.23
CA TRP A 49 -5.25 10.51 -3.56
C TRP A 49 -4.99 9.36 -4.52
N TRP A 50 -3.83 8.73 -4.38
CA TRP A 50 -3.38 7.64 -5.23
C TRP A 50 -3.23 6.35 -4.45
N GLN A 51 -3.73 5.25 -5.01
CA GLN A 51 -3.63 3.93 -4.41
C GLN A 51 -3.51 2.86 -5.49
N LEU A 52 -2.91 1.73 -5.14
CA LEU A 52 -3.00 0.49 -5.91
C LEU A 52 -4.05 -0.41 -5.28
N ILE A 53 -5.07 -0.80 -6.04
CA ILE A 53 -6.14 -1.70 -5.60
C ILE A 53 -6.69 -2.48 -6.79
N ASP A 54 -7.02 -3.77 -6.59
CA ASP A 54 -7.67 -4.56 -7.62
C ASP A 54 -9.08 -4.01 -7.88
N ALA A 55 -9.24 -3.29 -8.98
CA ALA A 55 -10.49 -2.64 -9.35
C ALA A 55 -11.22 -3.35 -10.50
N THR A 56 -10.61 -4.41 -11.03
CA THR A 56 -11.13 -5.23 -12.14
C THR A 56 -11.44 -6.66 -11.73
N GLY A 57 -11.09 -7.07 -10.51
CA GLY A 57 -11.30 -8.42 -10.00
C GLY A 57 -10.34 -9.42 -10.64
N ASP A 58 -9.35 -8.94 -11.39
CA ASP A 58 -8.33 -9.77 -12.02
C ASP A 58 -7.21 -10.11 -11.02
N GLY A 59 -7.28 -9.55 -9.81
CA GLY A 59 -6.39 -9.62 -8.65
C GLY A 59 -5.07 -8.85 -8.75
N ARG A 60 -4.75 -8.22 -9.89
CA ARG A 60 -3.57 -7.37 -10.03
C ARG A 60 -4.01 -5.94 -9.72
N PRO A 61 -3.36 -5.25 -8.79
CA PRO A 61 -3.87 -3.95 -8.38
C PRO A 61 -3.70 -2.90 -9.48
N ASP A 62 -4.81 -2.26 -9.84
CA ASP A 62 -4.92 -1.17 -10.79
C ASP A 62 -4.51 0.17 -10.15
N LEU A 63 -4.07 1.12 -10.97
CA LEU A 63 -3.72 2.47 -10.49
C LEU A 63 -5.00 3.28 -10.33
N PHE A 64 -5.37 3.54 -9.08
CA PHE A 64 -6.60 4.20 -8.69
C PHE A 64 -6.31 5.63 -8.22
N TYR A 65 -6.95 6.61 -8.85
CA TYR A 65 -6.81 8.02 -8.54
C TYR A 65 -8.15 8.64 -8.15
N ILE A 66 -8.19 9.22 -6.96
CA ILE A 66 -9.32 9.96 -6.42
C ILE A 66 -8.97 11.44 -6.49
N LYS A 67 -9.42 12.11 -7.54
CA LYS A 67 -9.18 13.53 -7.74
C LYS A 67 -10.23 14.33 -6.98
N ASN A 68 -9.84 14.95 -5.87
CA ASN A 68 -10.77 15.71 -5.02
C ASN A 68 -10.61 17.23 -5.14
N ARG A 69 -9.53 17.71 -5.77
CA ARG A 69 -9.28 19.13 -6.05
C ARG A 69 -9.13 19.36 -7.55
N ASN A 70 -9.33 20.61 -7.99
CA ASN A 70 -9.13 21.02 -9.39
C ASN A 70 -9.80 20.07 -10.40
N THR A 71 -11.01 19.61 -10.06
CA THR A 71 -11.76 18.62 -10.85
C THR A 71 -12.43 19.31 -12.03
N GLY A 72 -12.60 18.58 -13.14
CA GLY A 72 -13.24 19.13 -14.34
C GLY A 72 -14.76 19.28 -14.19
N THR A 73 -15.36 18.49 -13.30
CA THR A 73 -16.81 18.36 -13.11
C THR A 73 -17.36 19.14 -11.92
N GLY A 74 -16.50 19.67 -11.04
CA GLY A 74 -16.90 20.25 -9.75
C GLY A 74 -17.26 19.21 -8.68
N TYR A 75 -17.24 17.93 -9.04
CA TYR A 75 -17.37 16.79 -8.13
C TYR A 75 -16.02 16.08 -8.01
N VAL A 76 -15.81 15.31 -6.94
CA VAL A 76 -14.69 14.38 -6.83
C VAL A 76 -14.79 13.38 -7.98
N GLU A 77 -13.67 13.12 -8.65
CA GLU A 77 -13.58 12.22 -9.81
C GLU A 77 -12.76 10.97 -9.45
N VAL A 78 -13.24 9.81 -9.90
CA VAL A 78 -12.48 8.56 -9.84
C VAL A 78 -11.95 8.25 -11.23
N HIS A 79 -10.64 8.00 -11.30
CA HIS A 79 -9.96 7.55 -12.50
C HIS A 79 -9.21 6.26 -12.20
N ILE A 80 -9.22 5.31 -13.14
CA ILE A 80 -8.54 4.02 -12.98
C ILE A 80 -7.75 3.71 -14.25
N ALA A 81 -6.47 3.36 -14.11
CA ALA A 81 -5.68 2.79 -15.19
C ALA A 81 -5.35 1.31 -14.93
N SER A 82 -5.50 0.49 -15.97
CA SER A 82 -5.42 -0.96 -15.85
C SER A 82 -3.99 -1.46 -15.64
N SER A 83 -3.81 -2.32 -14.64
CA SER A 83 -2.57 -3.04 -14.37
C SER A 83 -2.15 -3.93 -15.56
N THR A 84 -3.11 -4.57 -16.25
CA THR A 84 -2.86 -5.41 -17.43
C THR A 84 -2.22 -4.65 -18.60
N SER A 85 -2.48 -3.34 -18.66
CA SER A 85 -1.93 -2.45 -19.68
C SER A 85 -0.61 -1.79 -19.25
N ASN A 86 -0.03 -2.20 -18.11
CA ASN A 86 1.05 -1.46 -17.44
C ASN A 86 0.66 0.01 -17.18
N TYR A 87 -0.57 0.20 -16.70
CA TYR A 87 -1.14 1.51 -16.40
C TYR A 87 -1.18 2.49 -17.58
N GLN A 88 -1.21 1.99 -18.83
CA GLN A 88 -1.28 2.84 -20.05
C GLN A 88 -2.70 3.08 -20.54
N THR A 89 -3.67 2.29 -20.10
CA THR A 89 -5.08 2.41 -20.53
C THR A 89 -5.95 2.86 -19.36
N ARG A 90 -6.62 4.01 -19.50
CA ARG A 90 -7.73 4.42 -18.63
C ARG A 90 -8.92 3.51 -18.85
N ILE A 91 -9.40 2.86 -17.78
CA ILE A 91 -10.55 1.95 -17.81
C ILE A 91 -11.77 2.52 -17.09
N LEU A 92 -11.60 3.58 -16.30
CA LEU A 92 -12.70 4.34 -15.70
C LEU A 92 -12.30 5.80 -15.54
N GLU A 93 -13.25 6.70 -15.80
CA GLU A 93 -13.17 8.12 -15.50
C GLU A 93 -14.58 8.67 -15.29
N VAL A 94 -14.95 8.92 -14.03
CA VAL A 94 -16.33 9.28 -13.67
C VAL A 94 -16.36 10.29 -12.51
N PRO A 95 -17.26 11.28 -12.54
CA PRO A 95 -17.56 12.06 -11.34
C PRO A 95 -18.33 11.20 -10.34
N THR A 96 -18.15 11.47 -9.06
CA THR A 96 -18.86 10.81 -7.97
C THR A 96 -20.03 11.67 -7.49
N THR A 97 -20.70 11.22 -6.42
CA THR A 97 -21.73 11.96 -5.69
C THR A 97 -21.17 13.03 -4.73
N PHE A 98 -19.84 13.13 -4.57
CA PHE A 98 -19.21 14.08 -3.66
C PHE A 98 -18.80 15.35 -4.40
N VAL A 99 -19.15 16.52 -3.86
CA VAL A 99 -18.65 17.80 -4.35
C VAL A 99 -17.14 17.87 -4.08
N SER A 100 -16.37 18.47 -4.99
CA SER A 100 -14.92 18.67 -4.80
C SER A 100 -14.64 19.46 -3.52
N GLU A 101 -13.86 18.88 -2.60
CA GLU A 101 -13.39 19.51 -1.36
C GLU A 101 -12.12 18.83 -0.82
N ASP A 102 -11.42 19.48 0.12
CA ASP A 102 -10.14 19.02 0.68
C ASP A 102 -10.15 18.94 2.23
N ASN A 103 -11.25 18.43 2.76
CA ASN A 103 -11.55 18.44 4.19
C ASN A 103 -11.27 17.11 4.90
N GLY A 104 -10.50 16.20 4.28
CA GLY A 104 -10.21 14.90 4.88
C GLY A 104 -9.46 13.96 3.96
N THR A 105 -9.53 12.67 4.30
CA THR A 105 -8.79 11.59 3.64
C THR A 105 -9.70 10.75 2.77
N TRP A 106 -9.21 10.37 1.59
CA TRP A 106 -9.90 9.46 0.68
C TRP A 106 -9.22 8.10 0.62
N ARG A 107 -10.04 7.05 0.52
CA ARG A 107 -9.60 5.66 0.36
C ARG A 107 -10.55 4.91 -0.58
N ALA A 108 -10.00 4.08 -1.45
CA ALA A 108 -10.73 3.02 -2.13
C ALA A 108 -10.60 1.73 -1.31
N ILE A 109 -11.69 0.99 -1.15
CA ILE A 109 -11.71 -0.30 -0.44
C ILE A 109 -12.41 -1.36 -1.28
N LYS A 110 -12.01 -2.62 -1.09
CA LYS A 110 -12.69 -3.74 -1.75
C LYS A 110 -14.19 -3.70 -1.39
N SER A 111 -15.04 -3.68 -2.41
CA SER A 111 -16.49 -3.72 -2.20
C SER A 111 -16.93 -5.13 -1.83
N ALA A 112 -17.91 -5.22 -0.92
CA ALA A 112 -18.55 -6.49 -0.60
C ALA A 112 -19.48 -7.00 -1.72
N ASN A 113 -19.94 -6.08 -2.59
CA ASN A 113 -21.04 -6.34 -3.53
C ASN A 113 -20.69 -6.00 -4.99
N SER A 114 -19.44 -5.64 -5.29
CA SER A 114 -18.99 -5.26 -6.64
C SER A 114 -17.52 -5.59 -6.85
N VAL A 115 -17.16 -5.73 -8.12
CA VAL A 115 -15.76 -5.73 -8.55
C VAL A 115 -15.13 -4.35 -8.36
N LEU A 116 -15.88 -3.30 -8.67
CA LEU A 116 -15.39 -1.93 -8.52
C LEU A 116 -15.30 -1.57 -7.01
N PRO A 117 -14.17 -1.06 -6.51
CA PRO A 117 -13.98 -0.67 -5.12
C PRO A 117 -15.02 0.36 -4.67
N ASP A 118 -15.44 0.30 -3.41
CA ASP A 118 -16.22 1.37 -2.80
C ASP A 118 -15.29 2.55 -2.43
N LEU A 119 -15.83 3.76 -2.47
CA LEU A 119 -15.08 4.99 -2.17
C LEU A 119 -15.44 5.48 -0.78
N VAL A 120 -14.44 5.59 0.10
CA VAL A 120 -14.58 6.09 1.47
C VAL A 120 -14.00 7.49 1.56
N TYR A 121 -14.78 8.39 2.15
CA TYR A 121 -14.34 9.72 2.55
C TYR A 121 -14.37 9.83 4.08
N ILE A 122 -13.20 10.03 4.68
CA ILE A 122 -13.03 10.30 6.11
C ILE A 122 -12.87 11.82 6.24
N LYS A 123 -13.97 12.52 6.52
CA LYS A 123 -13.98 13.98 6.65
C LYS A 123 -13.59 14.37 8.07
N THR A 124 -12.50 15.13 8.20
CA THR A 124 -11.86 15.46 9.48
C THR A 124 -11.77 16.96 9.75
N ARG A 125 -12.20 17.78 8.80
CA ARG A 125 -12.25 19.24 8.90
C ARG A 125 -13.57 19.76 8.38
N ASN A 126 -13.98 20.93 8.87
CA ASN A 126 -15.21 21.58 8.44
C ASN A 126 -16.44 20.66 8.50
N THR A 127 -16.47 19.75 9.48
CA THR A 127 -17.63 18.90 9.76
C THR A 127 -18.63 19.68 10.61
N PRO A 128 -19.92 19.74 10.25
CA PRO A 128 -20.92 20.43 11.05
C PRO A 128 -21.05 19.89 12.48
N SER A 129 -20.73 18.61 12.68
CA SER A 129 -20.77 17.94 13.98
C SER A 129 -19.61 18.30 14.92
N GLY A 130 -18.49 18.82 14.39
CA GLY A 130 -17.23 18.97 15.13
C GLY A 130 -16.45 17.66 15.31
N ASN A 131 -17.00 16.54 14.82
CA ASN A 131 -16.44 15.20 14.88
C ASN A 131 -16.12 14.71 13.47
N VAL A 132 -15.29 13.67 13.38
CA VAL A 132 -15.00 13.01 12.11
C VAL A 132 -16.26 12.36 11.55
N GLU A 133 -16.52 12.57 10.26
CA GLU A 133 -17.63 11.99 9.52
C GLU A 133 -17.09 10.99 8.49
N VAL A 134 -17.71 9.81 8.38
CA VAL A 134 -17.37 8.81 7.38
C VAL A 134 -18.50 8.69 6.38
N HIS A 135 -18.16 8.83 5.10
CA HIS A 135 -19.08 8.66 3.99
C HIS A 135 -18.58 7.56 3.06
N ILE A 136 -19.47 6.70 2.57
CA ILE A 136 -19.14 5.64 1.61
C ILE A 136 -20.04 5.80 0.39
N ALA A 137 -19.43 5.86 -0.80
CA ALA A 137 -20.14 5.76 -2.07
C ALA A 137 -19.86 4.41 -2.74
N SER A 138 -20.91 3.76 -3.23
CA SER A 138 -20.81 2.40 -3.73
C SER A 138 -20.20 2.33 -5.13
N GLY A 139 -19.16 1.50 -5.29
CA GLY A 139 -18.59 1.11 -6.58
C GLY A 139 -19.60 0.39 -7.47
N ALA A 140 -20.53 -0.39 -6.90
CA ALA A 140 -21.62 -1.04 -7.66
C ALA A 140 -22.51 -0.03 -8.41
N SER A 141 -22.64 1.19 -7.85
CA SER A 141 -23.39 2.29 -8.44
C SER A 141 -22.55 3.23 -9.29
N THR A 142 -21.27 2.90 -9.53
CA THR A 142 -20.29 3.82 -10.12
C THR A 142 -20.24 5.14 -9.35
N TYR A 143 -20.19 5.02 -8.02
CA TYR A 143 -20.08 6.13 -7.06
C TYR A 143 -21.24 7.14 -7.08
N LYS A 144 -22.43 6.75 -7.56
CA LYS A 144 -23.62 7.61 -7.59
C LYS A 144 -24.48 7.50 -6.33
N THR A 145 -24.42 6.37 -5.62
CA THR A 145 -25.18 6.13 -4.39
C THR A 145 -24.26 6.19 -3.17
N ARG A 146 -24.59 7.06 -2.20
CA ARG A 146 -24.00 7.03 -0.86
C ARG A 146 -24.68 5.93 -0.04
N THR A 147 -23.92 4.97 0.45
CA THR A 147 -24.40 3.83 1.22
C THR A 147 -24.19 3.99 2.72
N LEU A 148 -23.32 4.92 3.12
CA LEU A 148 -23.06 5.27 4.52
C LEU A 148 -22.75 6.75 4.62
N GLU A 149 -23.33 7.43 5.61
CA GLU A 149 -22.99 8.80 6.02
C GLU A 149 -23.23 8.92 7.52
N VAL A 150 -22.17 8.89 8.33
CA VAL A 150 -22.28 8.82 9.79
C VAL A 150 -21.24 9.69 10.49
N VAL A 151 -21.60 10.24 11.64
CA VAL A 151 -20.68 10.93 12.56
C VAL A 151 -20.05 9.88 13.48
N THR A 152 -18.74 9.97 13.70
CA THR A 152 -18.00 9.02 14.55
C THR A 152 -17.74 9.57 15.95
N THR A 153 -17.21 8.73 16.84
CA THR A 153 -16.80 9.13 18.18
C THR A 153 -15.52 9.97 18.24
N PHE A 154 -14.79 10.08 17.13
CA PHE A 154 -13.57 10.87 17.08
C PHE A 154 -13.88 12.36 16.90
N GLY A 155 -13.18 13.20 17.66
CA GLY A 155 -13.10 14.62 17.34
C GLY A 155 -12.33 14.82 16.03
N ASN A 156 -12.49 15.98 15.42
CA ASN A 156 -11.64 16.38 14.30
C ASN A 156 -10.17 16.46 14.76
N GLU A 157 -9.32 15.58 14.23
CA GLU A 157 -7.90 15.49 14.56
C GLU A 157 -7.04 15.52 13.29
N ASP A 158 -5.94 16.29 13.34
CA ASP A 158 -4.95 16.47 12.27
C ASP A 158 -3.52 16.08 12.69
N ASP A 159 -3.36 15.48 13.88
CA ASP A 159 -2.10 15.07 14.48
C ASP A 159 -1.73 13.60 14.19
N GLY A 160 -2.26 13.05 13.10
CA GLY A 160 -2.02 11.68 12.68
C GLY A 160 -2.55 11.35 11.28
N GLN A 161 -2.57 10.06 10.95
CA GLN A 161 -3.04 9.53 9.66
C GLN A 161 -4.33 8.72 9.80
N TRP A 162 -5.28 9.03 8.93
CA TRP A 162 -6.57 8.36 8.83
C TRP A 162 -6.57 7.29 7.74
N ASN A 163 -7.16 6.14 8.05
CA ASN A 163 -7.26 4.98 7.17
C ASN A 163 -8.56 4.21 7.44
N VAL A 164 -8.84 3.22 6.60
CA VAL A 164 -9.87 2.22 6.84
C VAL A 164 -9.30 0.83 6.65
N TYR A 165 -9.76 -0.13 7.45
CA TYR A 165 -9.32 -1.52 7.40
C TYR A 165 -10.37 -2.43 8.07
N ASP A 166 -10.54 -3.67 7.60
CA ASP A 166 -11.38 -4.66 8.30
C ASP A 166 -10.55 -5.30 9.44
N TYR A 167 -10.61 -4.71 10.63
CA TYR A 167 -9.74 -5.02 11.75
C TYR A 167 -10.19 -6.26 12.53
N ASP A 168 -11.50 -6.39 12.71
CA ASP A 168 -12.12 -7.51 13.44
C ASP A 168 -12.61 -8.64 12.52
N GLY A 169 -12.53 -8.47 11.20
CA GLY A 169 -12.82 -9.51 10.21
C GLY A 169 -14.32 -9.69 9.93
N ASP A 170 -15.13 -8.67 10.22
CA ASP A 170 -16.59 -8.70 10.06
C ASP A 170 -17.07 -8.30 8.65
N GLY A 171 -16.13 -8.00 7.75
CA GLY A 171 -16.38 -7.60 6.37
C GLY A 171 -16.81 -6.14 6.19
N LYS A 172 -16.76 -5.30 7.24
CA LYS A 172 -17.01 -3.86 7.16
C LYS A 172 -15.72 -3.08 7.41
N PRO A 173 -15.53 -1.94 6.73
CA PRO A 173 -14.36 -1.11 6.96
C PRO A 173 -14.45 -0.43 8.33
N ASP A 174 -13.53 -0.79 9.24
CA ASP A 174 -13.31 -0.07 10.49
C ASP A 174 -12.49 1.20 10.25
N LEU A 175 -12.74 2.23 11.07
CA LEU A 175 -12.03 3.49 11.00
C LEU A 175 -10.74 3.39 11.80
N VAL A 176 -9.61 3.60 11.13
CA VAL A 176 -8.27 3.50 11.71
C VAL A 176 -7.65 4.89 11.79
N PHE A 177 -7.16 5.25 12.97
CA PHE A 177 -6.39 6.46 13.19
C PHE A 177 -5.05 6.11 13.83
N ILE A 178 -3.96 6.54 13.20
CA ILE A 178 -2.61 6.42 13.73
C ILE A 178 -2.16 7.81 14.12
N LYS A 179 -2.14 8.10 15.42
CA LYS A 179 -1.75 9.39 15.96
C LYS A 179 -0.24 9.44 16.07
N THR A 180 0.37 10.44 15.43
CA THR A 180 1.84 10.56 15.26
C THR A 180 2.40 11.84 15.87
N SER A 181 1.57 12.62 16.54
CA SER A 181 1.98 13.76 17.36
C SER A 181 0.92 14.02 18.44
N ASN A 182 1.27 14.78 19.48
CA ASN A 182 0.40 15.03 20.64
C ASN A 182 -0.14 13.73 21.30
N THR A 183 0.65 12.66 21.29
CA THR A 183 0.22 11.35 21.79
C THR A 183 0.22 11.29 23.32
N GLY A 184 -0.63 10.44 23.90
CA GLY A 184 -0.71 10.19 25.33
C GLY A 184 0.34 9.19 25.86
N THR A 185 0.87 8.32 24.99
CA THR A 185 1.83 7.27 25.37
C THR A 185 3.29 7.60 25.12
N ALA A 186 3.62 8.78 24.59
CA ALA A 186 4.96 9.14 24.10
C ALA A 186 5.51 8.19 23.00
N THR A 187 4.61 7.44 22.38
CA THR A 187 4.81 6.63 21.17
C THR A 187 3.68 6.94 20.20
N ASP A 188 3.78 6.50 18.95
CA ASP A 188 2.63 6.58 18.04
C ASP A 188 1.49 5.72 18.58
N GLU A 189 0.25 6.17 18.45
CA GLU A 189 -0.94 5.50 18.99
C GLU A 189 -1.84 5.00 17.88
N LEU A 190 -2.29 3.74 17.99
CA LEU A 190 -3.26 3.12 17.12
C LEU A 190 -4.65 3.14 17.78
N PHE A 191 -5.60 3.73 17.07
CA PHE A 191 -7.01 3.72 17.42
C PHE A 191 -7.83 3.08 16.30
N VAL A 192 -8.74 2.16 16.63
CA VAL A 192 -9.67 1.57 15.66
C VAL A 192 -11.11 1.63 16.18
N ALA A 193 -12.04 2.12 15.37
CA ALA A 193 -13.47 2.15 15.70
C ALA A 193 -14.27 1.25 14.74
N SER A 194 -15.18 0.45 15.27
CA SER A 194 -15.87 -0.61 14.52
C SER A 194 -16.85 -0.06 13.49
N GLY A 195 -16.69 -0.45 12.23
CA GLY A 195 -17.62 -0.16 11.12
C GLY A 195 -19.00 -0.75 11.35
N ALA A 196 -19.10 -1.96 11.92
CA ALA A 196 -20.38 -2.57 12.31
C ALA A 196 -21.19 -1.75 13.31
N SER A 197 -20.50 -1.00 14.17
CA SER A 197 -21.12 -0.11 15.13
C SER A 197 -21.43 1.29 14.60
N ASN A 198 -21.22 1.55 13.29
CA ASN A 198 -21.15 2.90 12.73
C ASN A 198 -20.12 3.79 13.47
N TYR A 199 -18.95 3.22 13.77
CA TYR A 199 -17.81 3.86 14.41
C TYR A 199 -18.09 4.38 15.84
N GLN A 200 -19.05 3.78 16.53
CA GLN A 200 -19.41 4.13 17.92
C GLN A 200 -18.65 3.30 18.96
N THR A 201 -18.18 2.12 18.60
CA THR A 201 -17.41 1.23 19.47
C THR A 201 -15.93 1.29 19.16
N ARG A 202 -15.10 1.58 20.17
CA ARG A 202 -13.63 1.49 20.09
C ARG A 202 -13.20 0.02 20.17
N LEU A 203 -12.58 -0.50 19.11
CA LEU A 203 -12.02 -1.84 19.06
C LEU A 203 -10.64 -1.91 19.74
N ILE A 204 -9.81 -0.89 19.52
CA ILE A 204 -8.51 -0.76 20.18
C ILE A 204 -8.09 0.70 20.32
N SER A 205 -7.37 0.99 21.40
CA SER A 205 -6.68 2.25 21.70
C SER A 205 -5.37 1.89 22.41
N THR A 206 -4.24 2.00 21.71
CA THR A 206 -2.94 1.62 22.29
C THR A 206 -1.80 2.44 21.71
N GLY A 207 -0.84 2.82 22.54
CA GLY A 207 0.50 3.16 22.04
C GLY A 207 1.14 1.98 21.33
N THR A 208 2.08 2.25 20.44
CA THR A 208 2.82 1.24 19.69
C THR A 208 4.27 1.19 20.15
N THR A 209 5.10 0.40 19.48
CA THR A 209 6.57 0.36 19.66
C THR A 209 7.30 1.41 18.83
N PHE A 210 6.58 2.20 18.03
CA PHE A 210 7.13 3.32 17.26
C PHE A 210 7.23 4.59 18.11
N ALA A 211 8.39 5.25 18.07
CA ALA A 211 8.54 6.57 18.67
C ALA A 211 7.72 7.59 17.87
N VAL A 212 7.25 8.65 18.52
CA VAL A 212 6.42 9.69 17.89
C VAL A 212 7.13 10.28 16.67
N GLU A 213 6.65 9.98 15.46
CA GLU A 213 7.24 10.48 14.21
C GLU A 213 6.24 10.56 13.03
N ASP A 214 6.37 11.59 12.19
CA ASP A 214 5.41 11.92 11.12
C ASP A 214 5.99 11.70 9.70
N ASN A 215 7.11 10.99 9.61
CA ASN A 215 8.00 10.91 8.45
C ASN A 215 7.78 9.67 7.56
N GLY A 216 6.52 9.34 7.31
CA GLY A 216 6.18 8.24 6.43
C GLY A 216 4.69 7.97 6.31
N PHE A 217 4.37 6.72 5.99
CA PHE A 217 3.02 6.24 5.67
C PHE A 217 2.64 5.08 6.57
N TRP A 218 1.41 5.11 7.06
CA TRP A 218 0.87 4.12 7.97
C TRP A 218 -0.27 3.34 7.34
N GLN A 219 -0.25 2.03 7.51
CA GLN A 219 -1.38 1.16 7.16
C GLN A 219 -1.44 -0.06 8.08
N LEU A 220 -2.61 -0.67 8.19
CA LEU A 220 -2.72 -2.06 8.65
C LEU A 220 -2.61 -3.00 7.44
N GLY A 221 -2.11 -4.21 7.65
CA GLY A 221 -2.03 -5.18 6.58
C GLY A 221 -1.76 -6.61 7.02
N ALA A 222 -1.97 -7.51 6.07
CA ALA A 222 -1.77 -8.95 6.22
C ALA A 222 -0.29 -9.33 6.08
N TYR A 223 0.58 -8.93 7.02
CA TYR A 223 2.01 -9.24 6.96
C TYR A 223 2.34 -10.62 7.57
N SER A 224 2.20 -10.77 8.90
CA SER A 224 2.28 -12.07 9.60
C SER A 224 0.94 -12.52 10.16
N SER A 225 0.08 -11.54 10.47
CA SER A 225 -1.31 -11.66 10.82
C SER A 225 -2.13 -10.71 9.96
N THR A 226 -3.47 -10.80 10.01
CA THR A 226 -4.35 -9.95 9.20
C THR A 226 -4.37 -8.48 9.60
N ARG A 227 -3.66 -8.03 10.64
CA ARG A 227 -3.81 -6.67 11.19
C ARG A 227 -2.52 -6.10 11.76
N ASP A 228 -1.37 -6.55 11.27
CA ASP A 228 -0.09 -5.97 11.70
C ASP A 228 0.00 -4.50 11.26
N LEU A 229 0.67 -3.68 12.08
CA LEU A 229 0.84 -2.26 11.79
C LEU A 229 2.11 -2.05 10.99
N ILE A 230 1.95 -1.54 9.78
CA ILE A 230 3.01 -1.29 8.82
C ILE A 230 3.31 0.20 8.83
N TYR A 231 4.60 0.52 8.91
CA TYR A 231 5.12 1.87 8.76
C TYR A 231 6.18 1.90 7.68
N ILE A 232 5.98 2.77 6.69
CA ILE A 232 6.94 3.01 5.61
C ILE A 232 7.51 4.40 5.81
N LYS A 233 8.75 4.46 6.31
CA LYS A 233 9.45 5.70 6.63
C LYS A 233 10.18 6.21 5.40
N ASP A 234 9.76 7.36 4.89
CA ASP A 234 10.22 7.89 3.59
C ASP A 234 11.28 8.98 3.71
N ARG A 235 11.43 9.58 4.90
CA ARG A 235 12.40 10.64 5.20
C ARG A 235 12.97 10.55 6.62
N ASN A 236 14.16 11.12 6.82
CA ASN A 236 14.93 11.04 8.06
C ASN A 236 15.13 9.58 8.53
N THR A 237 15.44 8.69 7.60
CA THR A 237 15.62 7.25 7.85
C THR A 237 17.02 6.93 8.38
N GLY A 238 17.14 5.82 9.12
CA GLY A 238 18.42 5.36 9.67
C GLY A 238 19.36 4.77 8.62
N THR A 239 18.82 4.14 7.59
CA THR A 239 19.57 3.50 6.50
C THR A 239 19.97 4.45 5.37
N GLY A 240 19.42 5.65 5.33
CA GLY A 240 19.54 6.56 4.19
C GLY A 240 18.62 6.19 3.01
N THR A 241 17.91 5.06 3.08
CA THR A 241 16.92 4.58 2.12
C THR A 241 15.52 4.60 2.73
N VAL A 242 14.45 4.43 1.96
CA VAL A 242 13.10 4.22 2.51
C VAL A 242 13.11 2.96 3.36
N GLU A 243 12.62 3.04 4.60
CA GLU A 243 12.59 1.92 5.55
C GLU A 243 11.18 1.36 5.68
N VAL A 244 11.07 0.04 5.80
CA VAL A 244 9.83 -0.67 6.07
C VAL A 244 9.93 -1.32 7.45
N HIS A 245 8.95 -0.99 8.28
CA HIS A 245 8.84 -1.47 9.64
C HIS A 245 7.47 -2.12 9.84
N VAL A 246 7.43 -3.21 10.61
CA VAL A 246 6.18 -3.90 10.93
C VAL A 246 6.11 -4.18 12.42
N ALA A 247 5.03 -3.78 13.08
CA ALA A 247 4.73 -4.13 14.47
C ALA A 247 3.66 -5.23 14.54
N SER A 248 3.89 -6.23 15.40
CA SER A 248 3.02 -7.39 15.52
C SER A 248 1.71 -7.06 16.24
N ALA A 249 0.58 -7.29 15.60
CA ALA A 249 -0.72 -7.17 16.25
C ALA A 249 -0.90 -8.18 17.40
N ALA A 250 -0.34 -9.38 17.28
CA ALA A 250 -0.39 -10.41 18.32
C ALA A 250 0.32 -9.97 19.62
N SER A 251 1.29 -9.07 19.51
CA SER A 251 1.98 -8.46 20.66
C SER A 251 1.24 -7.25 21.26
N GLY A 252 0.09 -6.85 20.70
CA GLY A 252 -0.51 -5.54 20.97
C GLY A 252 0.34 -4.39 20.44
N TYR A 253 1.02 -4.60 19.30
CA TYR A 253 1.88 -3.62 18.61
C TYR A 253 3.12 -3.19 19.41
N LYS A 254 3.60 -4.07 20.32
CA LYS A 254 4.75 -3.80 21.19
C LYS A 254 6.06 -4.42 20.70
N SER A 255 6.01 -5.41 19.82
CA SER A 255 7.20 -6.01 19.19
C SER A 255 7.26 -5.74 17.69
N ARG A 256 8.49 -5.64 17.19
CA ARG A 256 8.81 -5.54 15.76
C ARG A 256 8.90 -6.92 15.13
N LEU A 257 8.33 -7.05 13.93
CA LEU A 257 8.46 -8.21 13.04
C LEU A 257 9.47 -7.95 11.92
N LEU A 258 9.64 -6.70 11.53
CA LEU A 258 10.53 -6.27 10.46
C LEU A 258 11.01 -4.85 10.74
N ASP A 259 12.29 -4.60 10.46
CA ASP A 259 12.93 -3.29 10.43
C ASP A 259 14.05 -3.33 9.37
N VAL A 260 13.77 -2.88 8.15
CA VAL A 260 14.73 -2.97 7.03
C VAL A 260 14.71 -1.70 6.19
N GLY A 261 15.87 -1.30 5.67
CA GLY A 261 15.93 -0.37 4.54
C GLY A 261 15.50 -1.06 3.25
N SER A 262 15.12 -0.30 2.23
CA SER A 262 14.79 -0.80 0.89
C SER A 262 15.83 -0.37 -0.15
N THR A 263 15.60 -0.77 -1.40
CA THR A 263 16.34 -0.33 -2.60
C THR A 263 16.05 1.12 -3.03
N PHE A 264 15.08 1.79 -2.38
CA PHE A 264 14.69 3.15 -2.73
C PHE A 264 15.45 4.18 -1.90
N GLY A 265 16.06 5.18 -2.53
CA GLY A 265 16.49 6.38 -1.81
C GLY A 265 15.30 7.10 -1.19
N GLN A 266 15.53 7.87 -0.13
CA GLN A 266 14.49 8.70 0.50
C GLN A 266 13.86 9.66 -0.52
N GLU A 267 12.54 9.64 -0.66
CA GLU A 267 11.81 10.51 -1.58
C GLU A 267 10.37 10.74 -1.12
N THR A 268 9.93 12.01 -1.17
CA THR A 268 8.59 12.46 -0.73
C THR A 268 7.73 12.94 -1.92
N ASN A 269 7.91 12.31 -3.09
CA ASN A 269 7.27 12.71 -4.34
C ASN A 269 6.00 11.94 -4.67
N GLY A 270 5.46 11.19 -3.70
CA GLY A 270 4.18 10.51 -3.80
C GLY A 270 3.97 9.49 -2.67
N PRO A 271 2.82 8.79 -2.65
CA PRO A 271 2.51 7.86 -1.57
C PRO A 271 3.23 6.52 -1.69
N TRP A 272 3.54 5.96 -0.52
CA TRP A 272 4.06 4.62 -0.35
C TRP A 272 3.00 3.70 0.26
N SER A 273 3.03 2.41 -0.11
CA SER A 273 2.17 1.38 0.47
C SER A 273 2.81 0.00 0.38
N LEU A 274 2.32 -0.94 1.20
CA LEU A 274 2.62 -2.35 1.03
C LEU A 274 1.40 -3.06 0.44
N VAL A 275 1.56 -3.70 -0.72
CA VAL A 275 0.49 -4.41 -1.45
C VAL A 275 1.06 -5.69 -2.05
N ASP A 276 0.30 -6.79 -2.04
CA ASP A 276 0.67 -8.00 -2.81
C ASP A 276 0.48 -7.73 -4.30
N TRP A 277 1.46 -7.08 -4.93
CA TRP A 277 1.34 -6.54 -6.28
C TRP A 277 1.44 -7.64 -7.34
N ASN A 278 2.32 -8.62 -7.11
CA ASN A 278 2.53 -9.74 -8.02
C ASN A 278 1.69 -11.00 -7.69
N LYS A 279 0.84 -10.94 -6.65
CA LYS A 279 -0.04 -12.01 -6.15
C LYS A 279 0.69 -13.24 -5.62
N ASP A 280 1.84 -13.04 -5.03
CA ASP A 280 2.64 -14.15 -4.56
C ASP A 280 2.45 -14.46 -3.07
N GLY A 281 1.49 -13.76 -2.44
CA GLY A 281 1.13 -13.89 -1.03
C GLY A 281 2.04 -13.11 -0.09
N VAL A 282 3.01 -12.34 -0.63
CA VAL A 282 3.91 -11.49 0.15
C VAL A 282 3.67 -10.03 -0.24
N LEU A 283 3.60 -9.15 0.75
CA LEU A 283 3.42 -7.73 0.47
C LEU A 283 4.70 -7.13 -0.14
N ASP A 284 4.57 -6.52 -1.30
CA ASP A 284 5.62 -5.77 -1.99
C ASP A 284 5.58 -4.28 -1.62
N LEU A 285 6.74 -3.63 -1.62
CA LEU A 285 6.84 -2.19 -1.40
C LEU A 285 6.53 -1.45 -2.69
N VAL A 286 5.44 -0.69 -2.68
CA VAL A 286 4.92 0.06 -3.81
C VAL A 286 5.10 1.55 -3.57
N TYR A 287 5.54 2.25 -4.60
CA TYR A 287 5.61 3.70 -4.64
C TYR A 287 4.92 4.23 -5.87
N ILE A 288 3.95 5.12 -5.66
CA ILE A 288 3.30 5.86 -6.73
C ILE A 288 3.93 7.25 -6.76
N LYS A 289 4.86 7.49 -7.67
CA LYS A 289 5.56 8.76 -7.78
C LYS A 289 4.75 9.72 -8.66
N ILE A 290 4.30 10.83 -8.10
CA ILE A 290 3.31 11.72 -8.73
C ILE A 290 3.87 13.06 -9.19
N LYS A 291 5.11 13.38 -8.80
CA LYS A 291 5.83 14.59 -9.19
C LYS A 291 7.32 14.32 -9.36
N ASN A 292 7.99 15.16 -10.15
CA ASN A 292 9.43 15.02 -10.43
C ASN A 292 9.79 13.63 -10.99
N THR A 293 8.94 13.08 -11.85
CA THR A 293 9.09 11.74 -12.41
C THR A 293 10.08 11.76 -13.58
N GLY A 294 10.67 10.59 -13.88
CA GLY A 294 11.56 10.44 -15.03
C GLY A 294 10.79 10.41 -16.35
N THR A 295 9.54 9.99 -16.36
CA THR A 295 8.69 9.88 -17.56
C THR A 295 7.87 11.14 -17.86
N GLY A 296 7.77 12.10 -16.94
CA GLY A 296 6.82 13.23 -17.02
C GLY A 296 5.35 12.81 -16.83
N THR A 297 5.13 11.56 -16.41
CA THR A 297 3.84 10.98 -16.03
C THR A 297 3.95 10.36 -14.65
N VAL A 298 2.83 10.12 -13.96
CA VAL A 298 2.83 9.39 -12.69
C VAL A 298 3.44 8.01 -12.90
N GLU A 299 4.42 7.63 -12.08
CA GLU A 299 5.12 6.36 -12.17
C GLU A 299 4.71 5.41 -11.05
N VAL A 300 4.66 4.12 -11.35
CA VAL A 300 4.53 3.05 -10.36
C VAL A 300 5.85 2.32 -10.29
N HIS A 301 6.40 2.21 -9.07
CA HIS A 301 7.61 1.47 -8.76
C HIS A 301 7.30 0.39 -7.73
N VAL A 302 7.92 -0.79 -7.88
CA VAL A 302 7.70 -1.93 -6.98
C VAL A 302 9.02 -2.61 -6.65
N ALA A 303 9.28 -2.82 -5.35
CA ALA A 303 10.32 -3.73 -4.87
C ALA A 303 9.70 -4.92 -4.14
N THR A 304 10.19 -6.12 -4.45
CA THR A 304 9.54 -7.33 -3.95
C THR A 304 9.74 -7.53 -2.46
N GLY A 305 8.69 -7.98 -1.76
CA GLY A 305 8.78 -8.39 -0.36
C GLY A 305 9.46 -9.74 -0.15
N LYS A 306 9.65 -10.54 -1.22
CA LYS A 306 10.38 -11.81 -1.09
C LYS A 306 11.87 -11.58 -0.91
N SER A 307 12.39 -12.11 0.20
CA SER A 307 13.82 -12.36 0.38
C SER A 307 14.22 -13.64 -0.31
#